data_AF-A0A1R0LLV8-F1
#
_entry.id   AF-A0A1R0LLV8-F1
#
_cell.length_a   1.000
_cell.length_b   1.000
_cell.length_c   1.000
_cell.angle_alpha   90.00
_cell.angle_beta   90.00
_cell.angle_gamma   90.00
#
_symmetry.space_group_name_H-M   'P 1'
#
loop_
_entity.id
_entity.type
_entity.pdbx_description
1 polymer ?
#
loop_
_entity_poly.entity_id
_entity_poly.type
_entity_poly.pdbx_seq_one_letter_code
_entity_poly.pdbx_strand_id
1 'polypeptide(L)'
;MQHPVQYIPVETPGGEVVGYVWADYAAGTLEWTQRAASGADGYRLGQEWAAKVAETRERGLPLAGALTELARAAGTGPPVDVCGAEAVEELARTVTEADDRRLLAQLDHGNAEAWQELADAYAALTDDDRDVRWGGGEKNANGAIQMAYPLYSRPLWRVVAALWGIGAVTPEHRLSASADPTVPPRGRLRPADAVRAATLLAAGERISEGTVDEAVRSGLFDAMVVALLAWHAAQASAS
;
A
#
# COMPACT_ATOMS: atom_id res chain seq x y z
N MET A 1 -9.97 -23.42 23.16
CA MET A 1 -10.53 -22.40 24.08
C MET A 1 -10.01 -21.06 23.58
N GLN A 2 -10.89 -20.08 23.33
CA GLN A 2 -10.47 -18.75 22.90
C GLN A 2 -9.73 -18.09 24.06
N HIS A 3 -8.45 -17.77 23.86
CA HIS A 3 -7.59 -17.18 24.89
C HIS A 3 -7.78 -15.66 24.90
N PRO A 4 -7.79 -15.01 26.08
CA PRO A 4 -7.97 -13.57 26.16
C PRO A 4 -6.71 -12.89 25.63
N VAL A 5 -6.81 -12.36 24.42
CA VAL A 5 -5.84 -11.38 23.91
C VAL A 5 -6.44 -10.01 24.16
N GLN A 6 -5.62 -9.12 24.70
CA GLN A 6 -5.99 -7.72 24.86
C GLN A 6 -5.13 -6.86 23.97
N TYR A 7 -5.71 -5.88 23.31
CA TYR A 7 -4.98 -4.94 22.48
C TYR A 7 -5.33 -3.49 22.82
N ILE A 8 -4.44 -2.58 22.41
CA ILE A 8 -4.68 -1.15 22.36
C ILE A 8 -4.34 -0.61 20.97
N PRO A 9 -5.17 0.27 20.40
CA PRO A 9 -4.80 0.99 19.19
C PRO A 9 -3.75 2.05 19.52
N VAL A 10 -2.82 2.23 18.60
CA VAL A 10 -1.94 3.40 18.57
C VAL A 10 -2.39 4.27 17.41
N GLU A 11 -2.59 5.56 17.67
CA GLU A 11 -3.09 6.52 16.69
C GLU A 11 -2.10 7.65 16.47
N THR A 12 -2.07 8.22 15.26
CA THR A 12 -1.43 9.51 15.01
C THR A 12 -2.23 10.63 15.70
N PRO A 13 -1.65 11.83 15.89
CA PRO A 13 -2.41 12.99 16.36
C PRO A 13 -3.64 13.34 15.50
N GLY A 14 -3.66 12.90 14.24
CA GLY A 14 -4.80 13.05 13.32
C GLY A 14 -5.87 11.96 13.44
N GLY A 15 -5.74 11.02 14.37
CA GLY A 15 -6.70 9.93 14.59
C GLY A 15 -6.57 8.75 13.62
N GLU A 16 -5.46 8.66 12.86
CA GLU A 16 -5.18 7.47 12.05
C GLU A 16 -4.64 6.36 12.95
N VAL A 17 -5.29 5.19 12.97
CA VAL A 17 -4.73 4.01 13.64
C VAL A 17 -3.51 3.53 12.85
N VAL A 18 -2.35 3.42 13.52
CA VAL A 18 -1.07 3.02 12.91
C VAL A 18 -0.71 1.56 13.17
N GLY A 19 -1.31 0.96 14.19
CA GLY A 19 -1.03 -0.41 14.63
C GLY A 19 -1.62 -0.68 16.00
N TYR A 20 -1.29 -1.85 16.51
CA TYR A 20 -1.82 -2.37 17.77
C TYR A 20 -0.70 -2.93 18.62
N VAL A 21 -0.65 -2.52 19.89
CA VAL A 21 0.09 -3.25 20.91
C VAL A 21 -0.88 -4.26 21.51
N TRP A 22 -0.47 -5.50 21.66
CA TRP A 22 -1.33 -6.53 22.23
C TRP A 22 -0.56 -7.51 23.12
N ALA A 23 -1.29 -8.09 24.07
CA ALA A 23 -0.77 -9.08 24.98
C ALA A 23 -1.59 -10.37 24.87
N ASP A 24 -0.90 -11.50 24.72
CA ASP A 24 -1.48 -12.83 24.90
C ASP A 24 -1.06 -13.37 26.26
N TYR A 25 -2.02 -13.39 27.19
CA TYR A 25 -1.78 -13.85 28.55
C TYR A 25 -1.56 -15.37 28.65
N ALA A 26 -2.04 -16.14 27.68
CA ALA A 26 -1.81 -17.58 27.64
C ALA A 26 -0.42 -17.92 27.09
N ALA A 27 0.02 -17.21 26.05
CA ALA A 27 1.36 -17.36 25.48
C ALA A 27 2.44 -16.62 26.28
N GLY A 28 2.06 -15.68 27.16
CA GLY A 28 3.02 -14.89 27.93
C GLY A 28 3.74 -13.83 27.09
N THR A 29 3.11 -13.35 26.01
CA THR A 29 3.75 -12.44 25.04
C THR A 29 3.12 -11.04 25.05
N LEU A 30 3.95 -10.06 24.71
CA LEU A 30 3.57 -8.67 24.44
C LEU A 30 4.18 -8.32 23.08
N GLU A 31 3.34 -7.94 22.12
CA GLU A 31 3.75 -7.79 20.74
C GLU A 31 3.23 -6.48 20.13
N TRP A 32 3.88 -6.07 19.05
CA TRP A 32 3.48 -4.95 18.20
C TRP A 32 3.07 -5.48 16.83
N THR A 33 1.90 -5.05 16.35
CA THR A 33 1.47 -5.33 14.97
C THR A 33 1.18 -4.01 14.25
N GLN A 34 1.98 -3.72 13.24
CA GLN A 34 1.82 -2.57 12.36
C GLN A 34 0.58 -2.74 11.45
N ARG A 35 -0.25 -1.71 11.30
CA ARG A 35 -1.31 -1.71 10.28
C ARG A 35 -0.72 -1.63 8.88
N ALA A 36 -1.21 -2.46 7.97
CA ALA A 36 -0.83 -2.48 6.57
C ALA A 36 -1.04 -1.13 5.88
N ALA A 37 -2.23 -0.56 6.08
CA ALA A 37 -2.71 0.64 5.42
C ALA A 37 -2.24 1.96 6.05
N SER A 38 -1.15 1.96 6.83
CA SER A 38 -0.61 3.20 7.43
C SER A 38 0.15 4.06 6.41
N GLY A 39 -0.03 5.37 6.49
CA GLY A 39 0.72 6.37 5.73
C GLY A 39 2.17 6.55 6.18
N ALA A 40 2.89 7.51 5.60
CA ALA A 40 4.31 7.70 5.89
C ALA A 40 4.58 8.10 7.36
N ASP A 41 3.75 9.00 7.90
CA ASP A 41 3.82 9.39 9.31
C ASP A 41 3.44 8.24 10.24
N GLY A 42 2.37 7.51 9.90
CA GLY A 42 1.96 6.33 10.65
C GLY A 42 3.03 5.24 10.67
N TYR A 43 3.80 5.09 9.58
CA TYR A 43 4.92 4.17 9.53
C TYR A 43 6.04 4.53 10.49
N ARG A 44 6.44 5.80 10.51
CA ARG A 44 7.49 6.30 11.41
C ARG A 44 7.09 6.13 12.87
N LEU A 45 5.86 6.52 13.20
CA LEU A 45 5.31 6.31 14.54
C LEU A 45 5.28 4.82 14.92
N GLY A 46 4.92 3.95 13.98
CA GLY A 46 4.95 2.50 14.21
C GLY A 46 6.35 1.95 14.54
N GLN A 47 7.42 2.50 13.95
CA GLN A 47 8.79 2.10 14.31
C GLN A 47 9.16 2.53 15.74
N GLU A 48 8.73 3.73 16.17
CA GLU A 48 8.91 4.20 17.54
C GLU A 48 8.17 3.29 18.54
N TRP A 49 6.96 2.86 18.18
CA TRP A 49 6.18 1.94 19.01
C TRP A 49 6.73 0.52 19.06
N ALA A 50 7.25 0.00 17.94
CA ALA A 50 7.94 -1.28 17.93
C ALA A 50 9.13 -1.28 18.90
N ALA A 51 9.96 -0.23 18.89
CA ALA A 51 11.07 -0.07 19.82
C ALA A 51 10.58 0.03 21.28
N LYS A 52 9.55 0.84 21.53
CA LYS A 52 8.97 1.02 22.86
C LYS A 52 8.40 -0.28 23.45
N VAL A 53 7.74 -1.10 22.64
CA VAL A 53 7.24 -2.42 23.07
C VAL A 53 8.42 -3.34 23.42
N ALA A 54 9.46 -3.36 22.60
CA ALA A 54 10.66 -4.16 22.87
C ALA A 54 11.34 -3.76 24.20
N GLU A 55 11.56 -2.46 24.42
CA GLU A 55 12.10 -1.93 25.68
C GLU A 55 11.22 -2.30 26.90
N THR A 56 9.89 -2.26 26.72
CA THR A 56 8.95 -2.62 27.79
C THR A 56 9.03 -4.11 28.14
N ARG A 57 9.23 -4.97 27.15
CA ARG A 57 9.46 -6.41 27.38
C ARG A 57 10.75 -6.67 28.15
N GLU A 58 11.82 -5.97 27.81
CA GLU A 58 13.14 -6.10 28.47
C GLU A 58 13.09 -5.73 29.95
N ARG A 59 12.16 -4.84 30.35
CA ARG A 59 11.93 -4.48 31.76
C ARG A 59 11.26 -5.58 32.59
N GLY A 60 10.73 -6.64 31.96
CA GLY A 60 10.19 -7.80 32.66
C GLY A 60 8.94 -7.51 33.50
N LEU A 61 8.15 -6.50 33.15
CA LEU A 61 6.90 -6.18 33.83
C LEU A 61 5.85 -7.29 33.61
N PRO A 62 4.91 -7.50 34.57
CA PRO A 62 3.73 -8.31 34.30
C PRO A 62 2.96 -7.76 33.09
N LEU A 63 2.50 -8.63 32.19
CA LEU A 63 1.86 -8.24 30.92
C LEU A 63 0.73 -7.21 31.09
N ALA A 64 -0.13 -7.39 32.10
CA ALA A 64 -1.22 -6.45 32.37
C ALA A 64 -0.70 -5.06 32.77
N GLY A 65 0.39 -5.00 33.54
CA GLY A 65 1.06 -3.76 33.91
C GLY A 65 1.74 -3.10 32.70
N ALA A 66 2.44 -3.88 31.88
CA ALA A 66 3.06 -3.41 30.65
C ALA A 66 2.04 -2.84 29.66
N LEU A 67 0.95 -3.57 29.41
CA LEU A 67 -0.11 -3.12 28.50
C LEU A 67 -0.82 -1.87 29.02
N THR A 68 -1.04 -1.76 30.34
CA THR A 68 -1.61 -0.55 30.95
C THR A 68 -0.67 0.66 30.85
N GLU A 69 0.64 0.46 31.01
CA GLU A 69 1.65 1.51 30.82
C GLU A 69 1.63 2.02 29.38
N LEU A 70 1.60 1.10 28.42
CA LEU A 70 1.55 1.41 26.99
C LEU A 70 0.22 2.06 26.59
N ALA A 71 -0.90 1.65 27.17
CA ALA A 71 -2.22 2.26 26.95
C ALA A 71 -2.21 3.74 27.36
N ARG A 72 -1.68 4.03 28.55
CA ARG A 72 -1.53 5.41 29.04
C ARG A 72 -0.63 6.23 28.12
N ALA A 73 0.45 5.64 27.64
CA ALA A 73 1.39 6.33 26.76
C ALA A 73 0.84 6.57 25.35
N ALA A 74 -0.07 5.73 24.86
CA ALA A 74 -0.78 5.92 23.60
C ALA A 74 -1.95 6.91 23.72
N GLY A 75 -2.34 7.30 24.93
CA GLY A 75 -3.51 8.17 25.15
C GLY A 75 -4.84 7.51 24.79
N THR A 76 -4.84 6.19 24.65
CA THR A 76 -6.02 5.37 24.33
C THR A 76 -6.80 5.02 25.59
N GLY A 77 -8.06 4.62 25.41
CA GLY A 77 -8.89 4.01 26.44
C GLY A 77 -8.32 2.67 26.96
N PRO A 78 -9.09 1.98 27.84
CA PRO A 78 -8.66 0.70 28.39
C PRO A 78 -8.43 -0.35 27.29
N PRO A 79 -7.57 -1.37 27.53
CA PRO A 79 -7.37 -2.46 26.59
C PRO A 79 -8.69 -3.15 26.20
N VAL A 80 -8.77 -3.58 24.95
CA VAL A 80 -9.94 -4.22 24.35
C VAL A 80 -9.69 -5.71 24.20
N ASP A 81 -10.64 -6.53 24.65
CA ASP A 81 -10.59 -7.99 24.53
C ASP A 81 -10.90 -8.46 23.10
N VAL A 82 -10.12 -9.40 22.60
CA VAL A 82 -10.34 -10.10 21.32
C VAL A 82 -10.06 -11.60 21.41
N CYS A 83 -10.63 -12.34 20.46
CA CYS A 83 -10.53 -13.79 20.39
C CYS A 83 -9.23 -14.23 19.70
N GLY A 84 -8.09 -14.10 20.38
CA GLY A 84 -6.79 -14.56 19.89
C GLY A 84 -5.99 -13.52 19.10
N ALA A 85 -4.73 -13.85 18.82
CA ALA A 85 -3.78 -12.97 18.13
C ALA A 85 -4.21 -12.73 16.68
N GLU A 86 -4.84 -13.72 16.05
CA GLU A 86 -5.31 -13.66 14.66
C GLU A 86 -6.34 -12.54 14.46
N ALA A 87 -7.13 -12.22 15.50
CA ALA A 87 -8.08 -11.10 15.45
C ALA A 87 -7.34 -9.74 15.38
N VAL A 88 -6.21 -9.59 16.07
CA VAL A 88 -5.38 -8.38 16.00
C VAL A 88 -4.70 -8.27 14.63
N GLU A 89 -4.22 -9.39 14.09
CA GLU A 89 -3.67 -9.41 12.73
C GLU A 89 -4.72 -9.04 11.68
N GLU A 90 -5.95 -9.50 11.84
CA GLU A 90 -7.05 -9.15 10.93
C GLU A 90 -7.40 -7.66 11.01
N LEU A 91 -7.45 -7.10 12.22
CA LEU A 91 -7.57 -5.65 12.42
C LEU A 91 -6.40 -4.89 11.77
N ALA A 92 -5.19 -5.48 11.76
CA ALA A 92 -4.01 -4.88 11.16
C ALA A 92 -4.03 -4.88 9.63
N ARG A 93 -4.62 -5.91 9.02
CA ARG A 93 -4.79 -6.06 7.57
C ARG A 93 -5.98 -5.29 7.02
N THR A 94 -6.99 -5.01 7.84
CA THR A 94 -8.22 -4.34 7.40
C THR A 94 -7.96 -2.93 6.87
N VAL A 95 -8.35 -2.70 5.62
CA VAL A 95 -8.38 -1.39 4.96
C VAL A 95 -9.75 -0.75 5.18
N THR A 96 -9.75 0.51 5.62
CA THR A 96 -10.95 1.28 5.94
C THR A 96 -11.22 2.37 4.90
N GLU A 97 -12.44 2.92 4.90
CA GLU A 97 -12.79 4.08 4.05
C GLU A 97 -11.94 5.33 4.37
N ALA A 98 -11.45 5.47 5.60
CA ALA A 98 -10.55 6.56 5.96
C ALA A 98 -9.19 6.41 5.25
N ASP A 99 -8.68 5.17 5.15
CA ASP A 99 -7.44 4.89 4.41
C ASP A 99 -7.63 5.17 2.91
N ASP A 100 -8.78 4.77 2.34
CA ASP A 100 -9.12 5.06 0.94
C ASP A 100 -9.20 6.56 0.67
N ARG A 101 -9.86 7.33 1.54
CA ARG A 101 -9.93 8.79 1.43
C ARG A 101 -8.55 9.44 1.50
N ARG A 102 -7.67 8.97 2.38
CA ARG A 102 -6.30 9.47 2.51
C ARG A 102 -5.51 9.29 1.21
N LEU A 103 -5.63 8.13 0.56
CA LEU A 103 -5.00 7.88 -0.74
C LEU A 103 -5.57 8.76 -1.84
N LEU A 104 -6.90 8.89 -1.91
CA LEU A 104 -7.54 9.73 -2.93
C LEU A 104 -7.23 11.21 -2.77
N ALA A 105 -7.02 11.67 -1.54
CA ALA A 105 -6.60 13.05 -1.26
C ALA A 105 -5.18 13.38 -1.79
N GLN A 106 -4.39 12.39 -2.21
CA GLN A 106 -3.07 12.60 -2.82
C GLN A 106 -3.15 12.92 -4.30
N LEU A 107 -4.30 12.64 -4.94
CA LEU A 107 -4.48 12.90 -6.35
C LEU A 107 -4.55 14.41 -6.59
N ASP A 108 -3.81 14.90 -7.58
CA ASP A 108 -3.76 16.32 -7.92
C ASP A 108 -5.00 16.73 -8.73
N HIS A 109 -6.11 16.91 -8.02
CA HIS A 109 -7.39 17.29 -8.62
C HIS A 109 -7.35 18.61 -9.41
N GLY A 110 -6.45 19.52 -9.04
CA GLY A 110 -6.37 20.86 -9.64
C GLY A 110 -5.60 20.89 -10.95
N ASN A 111 -4.81 19.87 -11.23
CA ASN A 111 -3.92 19.83 -12.38
C ASN A 111 -4.61 19.18 -13.60
N ALA A 112 -5.54 19.92 -14.20
CA ALA A 112 -6.27 19.47 -15.39
C ALA A 112 -5.35 19.07 -16.55
N GLU A 113 -4.18 19.70 -16.68
CA GLU A 113 -3.18 19.36 -17.69
C GLU A 113 -2.60 17.95 -17.48
N ALA A 114 -2.23 17.58 -16.25
CA ALA A 114 -1.75 16.24 -15.93
C ALA A 114 -2.81 15.16 -16.17
N TRP A 115 -4.07 15.44 -15.83
CA TRP A 115 -5.18 14.52 -16.10
C TRP A 115 -5.46 14.36 -17.60
N GLN A 116 -5.38 15.46 -18.36
CA GLN A 116 -5.50 15.41 -19.83
C GLN A 116 -4.35 14.62 -20.45
N GLU A 117 -3.12 14.83 -19.96
CA GLU A 117 -1.94 14.08 -20.43
C GLU A 117 -2.10 12.58 -20.19
N LEU A 118 -2.61 12.16 -19.02
CA LEU A 118 -2.90 10.75 -18.76
C LEU A 118 -3.94 10.20 -19.73
N ALA A 119 -5.03 10.95 -19.97
CA ALA A 119 -6.08 10.55 -20.90
C ALA A 119 -5.57 10.42 -22.34
N ASP A 120 -4.82 11.40 -22.82
CA ASP A 120 -4.28 11.43 -24.18
C ASP A 120 -3.20 10.36 -24.40
N ALA A 121 -2.31 10.17 -23.42
CA ALA A 121 -1.30 9.13 -23.47
C ALA A 121 -1.95 7.74 -23.51
N TYR A 122 -2.98 7.51 -22.69
CA TYR A 122 -3.69 6.22 -22.65
C TYR A 122 -4.47 5.95 -23.92
N ALA A 123 -5.19 6.95 -24.45
CA ALA A 123 -5.96 6.82 -25.69
C ALA A 123 -5.07 6.56 -26.92
N ALA A 124 -3.81 7.01 -26.88
CA ALA A 124 -2.84 6.79 -27.95
C ALA A 124 -2.18 5.40 -27.92
N LEU A 125 -2.33 4.62 -26.84
CA LEU A 125 -1.70 3.30 -26.75
C LEU A 125 -2.31 2.30 -27.71
N THR A 126 -1.45 1.62 -28.47
CA THR A 126 -1.84 0.52 -29.37
C THR A 126 -1.64 -0.86 -28.73
N ASP A 127 -2.11 -1.92 -29.39
CA ASP A 127 -1.81 -3.29 -28.95
C ASP A 127 -0.32 -3.61 -29.08
N ASP A 128 0.36 -3.05 -30.09
CA ASP A 128 1.81 -3.19 -30.27
C ASP A 128 2.61 -2.53 -29.12
N ASP A 129 2.12 -1.43 -28.56
CA ASP A 129 2.72 -0.80 -27.38
C ASP A 129 2.57 -1.64 -26.11
N ARG A 130 1.53 -2.49 -26.06
CA ARG A 130 1.23 -3.41 -24.96
C ARG A 130 1.94 -4.76 -25.11
N ASP A 131 2.41 -5.10 -26.30
CA ASP A 131 3.25 -6.29 -26.57
C ASP A 131 4.70 -6.04 -26.13
N VAL A 132 4.95 -6.10 -24.82
CA VAL A 132 6.27 -5.85 -24.25
C VAL A 132 7.24 -6.94 -24.65
N ARG A 133 8.24 -6.56 -25.44
CA ARG A 133 9.35 -7.43 -25.81
C ARG A 133 10.40 -7.43 -24.71
N TRP A 134 11.13 -8.52 -24.61
CA TRP A 134 12.24 -8.67 -23.67
C TRP A 134 13.57 -8.76 -24.43
N GLY A 135 14.57 -8.03 -23.94
CA GLY A 135 15.95 -8.11 -24.38
C GLY A 135 16.84 -8.75 -23.32
N GLY A 136 18.12 -9.00 -23.65
CA GLY A 136 19.04 -9.66 -22.72
C GLY A 136 18.75 -11.16 -22.57
N GLY A 137 19.20 -11.76 -21.47
CA GLY A 137 19.09 -13.21 -21.23
C GLY A 137 20.06 -14.07 -22.06
N GLU A 138 20.67 -13.48 -23.09
CA GLU A 138 21.66 -14.13 -23.94
C GLU A 138 23.09 -13.99 -23.41
N LYS A 139 23.94 -14.96 -23.77
CA LYS A 139 25.37 -14.96 -23.44
C LYS A 139 26.12 -14.05 -24.41
N ASN A 140 26.81 -13.04 -23.89
CA ASN A 140 27.62 -12.13 -24.70
C ASN A 140 28.95 -12.78 -25.15
N ALA A 141 29.69 -12.09 -26.01
CA ALA A 141 30.96 -12.55 -26.58
C ALA A 141 32.04 -12.89 -25.53
N ASN A 142 31.95 -12.33 -24.32
CA ASN A 142 32.86 -12.58 -23.20
C ASN A 142 32.37 -13.70 -22.27
N GLY A 143 31.26 -14.34 -22.63
CA GLY A 143 30.67 -15.44 -21.87
C GLY A 143 29.83 -15.03 -20.66
N ALA A 144 29.62 -13.74 -20.42
CA ALA A 144 28.71 -13.26 -19.38
C ALA A 144 27.26 -13.26 -19.91
N ILE A 145 26.30 -13.58 -19.05
CA ILE A 145 24.87 -13.50 -19.36
C ILE A 145 24.36 -12.19 -18.78
N GLN A 146 23.80 -11.33 -19.63
CA GLN A 146 23.09 -10.16 -19.15
C GLN A 146 21.70 -10.60 -18.66
N MET A 147 21.26 -10.07 -17.52
CA MET A 147 19.90 -10.30 -17.02
C MET A 147 18.87 -9.84 -18.07
N ALA A 148 17.77 -10.57 -18.24
CA ALA A 148 16.72 -10.20 -19.19
C ALA A 148 15.99 -8.94 -18.70
N TYR A 149 15.63 -8.04 -19.61
CA TYR A 149 14.96 -6.77 -19.28
C TYR A 149 13.87 -6.43 -20.30
N PRO A 150 12.77 -5.82 -19.85
CA PRO A 150 11.68 -5.40 -20.72
C PRO A 150 12.10 -4.20 -21.60
N LEU A 151 11.60 -4.19 -22.83
CA LEU A 151 11.77 -3.13 -23.82
C LEU A 151 10.45 -2.39 -23.97
N TYR A 152 10.16 -1.51 -23.01
CA TYR A 152 8.94 -0.71 -23.04
C TYR A 152 8.96 0.34 -24.15
N SER A 153 7.84 0.46 -24.86
CA SER A 153 7.67 1.50 -25.87
C SER A 153 7.59 2.89 -25.22
N ARG A 154 7.92 3.94 -26.00
CA ARG A 154 7.77 5.33 -25.53
C ARG A 154 6.32 5.67 -25.17
N PRO A 155 5.30 5.28 -25.96
CA PRO A 155 3.90 5.47 -25.57
C PRO A 155 3.53 4.81 -24.24
N LEU A 156 3.96 3.57 -23.98
CA LEU A 156 3.68 2.88 -22.72
C LEU A 156 4.30 3.63 -21.52
N TRP A 157 5.56 4.04 -21.65
CA TRP A 157 6.22 4.84 -20.61
C TRP A 157 5.60 6.21 -20.39
N ARG A 158 5.01 6.82 -21.42
CA ARG A 158 4.29 8.09 -21.31
C ARG A 158 3.11 7.98 -20.34
N VAL A 159 2.35 6.89 -20.41
CA VAL A 159 1.24 6.64 -19.47
C VAL A 159 1.76 6.43 -18.04
N VAL A 160 2.81 5.62 -17.86
CA VAL A 160 3.41 5.40 -16.54
C VAL A 160 3.95 6.70 -15.94
N ALA A 161 4.58 7.55 -16.76
CA ALA A 161 5.04 8.87 -16.34
C ALA A 161 3.87 9.78 -15.92
N ALA A 162 2.76 9.76 -16.67
CA ALA A 162 1.57 10.55 -16.35
C ALA A 162 0.94 10.20 -14.99
N LEU A 163 1.06 8.95 -14.52
CA LEU A 163 0.60 8.52 -13.18
C LEU A 163 1.29 9.31 -12.05
N TRP A 164 2.54 9.71 -12.23
CA TRP A 164 3.24 10.59 -11.28
C TRP A 164 2.67 12.01 -11.31
N GLY A 165 2.34 12.51 -12.50
CA GLY A 165 1.82 13.87 -12.70
C GLY A 165 0.47 14.09 -12.01
N ILE A 166 -0.36 13.06 -11.90
CA ILE A 166 -1.67 13.13 -11.20
C ILE A 166 -1.59 12.76 -9.71
N GLY A 167 -0.40 12.46 -9.17
CA GLY A 167 -0.22 12.06 -7.76
C GLY A 167 -0.68 10.63 -7.43
N ALA A 168 -0.91 9.76 -8.44
CA ALA A 168 -1.34 8.38 -8.20
C ALA A 168 -0.24 7.48 -7.63
N VAL A 169 1.03 7.88 -7.81
CA VAL A 169 2.18 7.25 -7.15
C VAL A 169 2.49 8.03 -5.88
N THR A 170 2.19 7.46 -4.72
CA THR A 170 2.20 8.20 -3.45
C THR A 170 2.95 7.46 -2.33
N PRO A 171 3.74 8.18 -1.48
CA PRO A 171 4.34 7.59 -0.29
C PRO A 171 3.31 7.18 0.77
N GLU A 172 2.05 7.62 0.62
CA GLU A 172 0.94 7.29 1.49
C GLU A 172 0.48 5.82 1.37
N HIS A 173 0.98 5.08 0.38
CA HIS A 173 0.82 3.64 0.27
C HIS A 173 2.15 2.91 0.40
N ARG A 174 2.22 1.95 1.34
CA ARG A 174 3.44 1.16 1.58
C ARG A 174 3.46 -0.14 0.78
N LEU A 175 4.59 -0.35 0.12
CA LEU A 175 4.86 -1.52 -0.72
C LEU A 175 4.94 -2.83 0.08
N SER A 176 5.64 -2.81 1.22
CA SER A 176 5.94 -4.01 2.00
C SER A 176 4.77 -4.56 2.81
N ALA A 177 3.61 -3.88 2.78
CA ALA A 177 2.54 -4.12 3.73
C ALA A 177 1.21 -4.54 3.07
N SER A 178 1.15 -4.58 1.74
CA SER A 178 -0.11 -4.76 1.00
C SER A 178 -0.09 -6.02 0.16
N ALA A 179 -1.22 -6.72 0.08
CA ALA A 179 -1.40 -7.80 -0.89
C ALA A 179 -1.35 -7.22 -2.31
N ASP A 180 -0.88 -8.04 -3.26
CA ASP A 180 -0.79 -7.62 -4.65
C ASP A 180 -2.18 -7.21 -5.18
N PRO A 181 -2.27 -6.06 -5.87
CA PRO A 181 -3.50 -5.58 -6.45
C PRO A 181 -3.92 -6.55 -7.55
N THR A 182 -5.05 -7.21 -7.33
CA THR A 182 -5.65 -8.11 -8.31
C THR A 182 -6.81 -7.41 -8.98
N VAL A 183 -6.95 -7.61 -10.29
CA VAL A 183 -8.14 -7.14 -11.01
C VAL A 183 -9.35 -7.92 -10.47
N PRO A 184 -10.37 -7.24 -9.92
CA PRO A 184 -11.56 -7.94 -9.42
C PRO A 184 -12.24 -8.70 -10.56
N PRO A 185 -12.95 -9.81 -10.30
CA PRO A 185 -13.65 -10.58 -11.34
C PRO A 185 -14.65 -9.78 -12.19
N ARG A 186 -15.11 -8.62 -11.69
CA ARG A 186 -15.99 -7.68 -12.38
C ARG A 186 -15.26 -6.66 -13.26
N GLY A 187 -13.93 -6.76 -13.37
CA GLY A 187 -13.09 -5.98 -14.29
C GLY A 187 -12.93 -4.50 -13.96
N ARG A 188 -13.39 -4.03 -12.79
CA ARG A 188 -13.27 -2.62 -12.40
C ARG A 188 -12.61 -2.50 -11.03
N LEU A 189 -11.50 -1.77 -10.98
CA LEU A 189 -10.86 -1.37 -9.75
C LEU A 189 -11.63 -0.21 -9.10
N ARG A 190 -11.64 -0.17 -7.77
CA ARG A 190 -12.04 1.04 -7.05
C ARG A 190 -10.94 2.09 -7.20
N PRO A 191 -11.25 3.40 -7.15
CA PRO A 191 -10.24 4.45 -7.34
C PRO A 191 -9.06 4.36 -6.37
N ALA A 192 -9.32 4.07 -5.10
CA ALA A 192 -8.24 3.90 -4.11
C ALA A 192 -7.37 2.67 -4.41
N ASP A 193 -7.96 1.57 -4.90
CA ASP A 193 -7.20 0.39 -5.32
C ASP A 193 -6.36 0.66 -6.58
N ALA A 194 -6.82 1.56 -7.44
CA ALA A 194 -6.02 2.03 -8.58
C ALA A 194 -4.81 2.87 -8.14
N VAL A 195 -4.93 3.71 -7.09
CA VAL A 195 -3.79 4.42 -6.49
C VAL A 195 -2.77 3.44 -5.89
N ARG A 196 -3.26 2.40 -5.19
CA ARG A 196 -2.40 1.31 -4.68
C ARG A 196 -1.67 0.60 -5.81
N ALA A 197 -2.39 0.24 -6.88
CA ALA A 197 -1.82 -0.39 -8.07
C ALA A 197 -0.77 0.49 -8.75
N ALA A 198 -1.03 1.79 -8.91
CA ALA A 198 -0.09 2.72 -9.53
C ALA A 198 1.20 2.84 -8.71
N THR A 199 1.07 2.92 -7.39
CA THR A 199 2.22 2.99 -6.47
C THR A 199 3.05 1.71 -6.51
N LEU A 200 2.40 0.54 -6.52
CA LEU A 200 3.08 -0.76 -6.61
C LEU A 200 3.74 -0.97 -7.97
N LEU A 201 3.10 -0.56 -9.06
CA LEU A 201 3.67 -0.64 -10.41
C LEU A 201 4.94 0.22 -10.54
N ALA A 202 4.87 1.49 -10.09
CA ALA A 202 5.99 2.42 -10.21
C ALA A 202 7.18 2.02 -9.33
N ALA A 203 6.94 1.46 -8.14
CA ALA A 203 8.00 1.01 -7.28
C ALA A 203 8.51 -0.40 -7.64
N GLY A 204 7.63 -1.30 -8.06
CA GLY A 204 7.98 -2.64 -8.50
C GLY A 204 8.95 -2.58 -9.67
N GLU A 205 8.71 -1.72 -10.67
CA GLU A 205 9.62 -1.58 -11.81
C GLU A 205 11.01 -1.05 -11.43
N ARG A 206 11.14 -0.31 -10.31
CA ARG A 206 12.44 0.12 -9.78
C ARG A 206 13.22 -0.99 -9.07
N ILE A 207 12.52 -2.03 -8.61
CA ILE A 207 13.08 -3.11 -7.77
C ILE A 207 13.27 -4.38 -8.59
N SER A 208 12.33 -4.68 -9.49
CA SER A 208 12.31 -5.86 -10.35
C SER A 208 11.85 -5.48 -11.75
N GLU A 209 12.65 -5.89 -12.72
CA GLU A 209 12.34 -5.77 -14.14
C GLU A 209 11.04 -6.53 -14.47
N GLY A 210 10.12 -5.89 -15.22
CA GLY A 210 8.94 -6.56 -15.79
C GLY A 210 7.64 -6.39 -15.02
N THR A 211 7.60 -5.57 -13.97
CA THR A 211 6.37 -5.28 -13.21
C THR A 211 5.31 -4.63 -14.11
N VAL A 212 5.71 -3.70 -14.98
CA VAL A 212 4.79 -3.07 -15.94
C VAL A 212 4.31 -4.08 -16.98
N ASP A 213 5.16 -5.01 -17.42
CA ASP A 213 4.76 -6.07 -18.37
C ASP A 213 3.71 -6.99 -17.75
N GLU A 214 3.92 -7.43 -16.51
CA GLU A 214 2.96 -8.25 -15.78
C GLU A 214 1.62 -7.53 -15.57
N ALA A 215 1.65 -6.24 -15.24
CA ALA A 215 0.44 -5.44 -15.09
C ALA A 215 -0.33 -5.28 -16.41
N VAL A 216 0.37 -5.15 -17.54
CA VAL A 216 -0.25 -5.13 -18.88
C VAL A 216 -0.86 -6.49 -19.20
N ARG A 217 -0.12 -7.59 -19.05
CA ARG A 217 -0.61 -8.95 -19.36
C ARG A 217 -1.80 -9.39 -18.51
N SER A 218 -1.85 -8.96 -17.25
CA SER A 218 -2.97 -9.25 -16.33
C SER A 218 -4.18 -8.34 -16.53
N GLY A 219 -4.06 -7.27 -17.32
CA GLY A 219 -5.09 -6.24 -17.48
C GLY A 219 -5.18 -5.27 -16.28
N LEU A 220 -4.31 -5.40 -15.29
CA LEU A 220 -4.25 -4.49 -14.14
C LEU A 220 -3.92 -3.07 -14.57
N PHE A 221 -3.01 -2.92 -15.53
CA PHE A 221 -2.61 -1.63 -16.07
C PHE A 221 -3.81 -0.84 -16.62
N ASP A 222 -4.60 -1.46 -17.50
CA ASP A 222 -5.78 -0.83 -18.09
C ASP A 222 -6.87 -0.56 -17.04
N ALA A 223 -7.15 -1.54 -16.17
CA ALA A 223 -8.15 -1.39 -15.11
C ALA A 223 -7.83 -0.21 -14.17
N MET A 224 -6.55 -0.01 -13.87
CA MET A 224 -6.06 1.06 -13.02
C MET A 224 -6.26 2.43 -13.68
N VAL A 225 -5.78 2.60 -14.91
CA VAL A 225 -5.88 3.89 -15.63
C VAL A 225 -7.35 4.27 -15.85
N VAL A 226 -8.18 3.31 -16.27
CA VAL A 226 -9.63 3.53 -16.47
C VAL A 226 -10.32 3.94 -15.17
N ALA A 227 -9.99 3.31 -14.03
CA ALA A 227 -10.59 3.65 -12.75
C ALA A 227 -10.24 5.08 -12.31
N LEU A 228 -8.99 5.51 -12.51
CA LEU A 228 -8.53 6.87 -12.17
C LEU A 228 -9.21 7.92 -13.04
N LEU A 229 -9.25 7.72 -14.37
CA LEU A 229 -9.91 8.64 -15.30
C LEU A 229 -11.42 8.75 -15.03
N ALA A 230 -12.10 7.63 -14.78
CA ALA A 230 -13.52 7.61 -14.47
C ALA A 230 -13.84 8.35 -13.16
N TRP A 231 -12.99 8.18 -12.14
CA TRP A 231 -13.12 8.90 -10.89
C TRP A 231 -12.95 10.42 -11.08
N HIS A 232 -11.93 10.86 -11.83
CA HIS A 232 -11.71 12.28 -12.09
C HIS A 232 -12.91 12.93 -12.81
N ALA A 233 -13.45 12.25 -13.83
CA ALA A 233 -14.65 12.70 -14.53
C ALA A 233 -15.88 12.81 -13.61
N ALA A 234 -16.05 11.87 -12.67
CA ALA A 234 -17.12 11.90 -11.69
C ALA A 234 -16.97 13.08 -10.70
N GLN A 235 -15.75 13.39 -10.25
CA GLN A 235 -15.47 14.52 -9.38
C GLN A 235 -15.74 15.87 -10.07
N ALA A 236 -15.38 16.00 -11.34
CA ALA A 236 -15.65 17.19 -12.14
C ALA A 236 -17.16 17.41 -12.39
N SER A 237 -17.95 16.34 -12.44
CA SER A 237 -19.41 16.42 -12.61
C SER A 237 -20.16 16.75 -11.31
N ALA A 238 -19.49 16.59 -10.16
CA ALA A 238 -20.04 16.86 -8.83
C ALA A 238 -19.69 18.27 -8.29
N SER A 239 -18.86 19.02 -9.02
CA SER A 239 -18.40 20.38 -8.69
C SER A 239 -19.15 21.43 -9.50
#